data_AF-K1RVL2-F1
#
_entry.id   AF-K1RVL2-F1
#
_cell.length_a   1.000
_cell.length_b   1.000
_cell.length_c   1.000
_cell.angle_alpha   90.00
_cell.angle_beta   90.00
_cell.angle_gamma   90.00
#
_symmetry.space_group_name_H-M   'P 1'
#
loop_
_entity.id
_entity.type
_entity.pdbx_description
1 polymer ?
#
loop_
_entity_poly.entity_id
_entity_poly.type
_entity_poly.pdbx_seq_one_letter_code
_entity_poly.pdbx_strand_id
1 'polypeptide(L)'
;MILDSLRNWAFYCGADSRLKRALEYLAAADLNTLEPGRYEIEGAEIFMKVTEGELKREEEASLEVHDKYIDVQVLIAGEVETMGWRERRECRVPRGPFDAEEDIRFLQTGRSFSSGSGPDSSSFSVPRTPMLR
;
A
#
# COMPACT_ATOMS: atom_id res chain seq x y z
N MET A 1 -4.21 -7.61 -5.69
CA MET A 1 -4.83 -6.68 -4.72
C MET A 1 -5.93 -7.39 -3.95
N ILE A 2 -6.01 -7.14 -2.65
CA ILE A 2 -7.17 -7.42 -1.80
C ILE A 2 -7.65 -6.04 -1.29
N LEU A 3 -8.95 -5.78 -1.31
CA LEU A 3 -9.54 -4.55 -0.75
C LEU A 3 -10.58 -4.96 0.27
N ASP A 4 -10.40 -4.52 1.51
CA ASP A 4 -11.25 -4.94 2.63
C ASP A 4 -11.21 -3.88 3.75
N SER A 5 -11.82 -4.14 4.90
CA SER A 5 -11.63 -3.34 6.12
C SER A 5 -10.57 -3.95 7.02
N LEU A 6 -9.81 -3.10 7.73
CA LEU A 6 -8.83 -3.56 8.72
C LEU A 6 -9.51 -4.39 9.82
N ARG A 7 -10.81 -4.20 10.07
CA ARG A 7 -11.62 -5.00 11.00
C ARG A 7 -11.61 -6.50 10.67
N ASN A 8 -11.34 -6.85 9.42
CA ASN A 8 -11.30 -8.22 8.90
C ASN A 8 -9.88 -8.83 8.89
N TRP A 9 -8.90 -8.18 9.51
CA TRP A 9 -7.49 -8.59 9.50
C TRP A 9 -7.26 -10.08 9.88
N ALA A 10 -8.07 -10.61 10.79
CA ALA A 10 -7.93 -11.98 11.28
C ALA A 10 -8.07 -13.04 10.16
N PHE A 11 -8.86 -12.78 9.11
CA PHE A 11 -9.03 -13.70 7.98
C PHE A 11 -7.74 -13.88 7.17
N TYR A 12 -6.85 -12.91 7.20
CA TYR A 12 -5.63 -12.89 6.39
C TYR A 12 -4.40 -13.42 7.13
N CYS A 13 -4.53 -13.73 8.43
CA CYS A 13 -3.43 -14.21 9.27
C CYS A 13 -2.86 -15.56 8.85
N GLY A 14 -3.60 -16.34 8.06
CA GLY A 14 -3.15 -17.62 7.53
C GLY A 14 -2.32 -17.52 6.24
N ALA A 15 -2.26 -16.35 5.60
CA ALA A 15 -1.63 -16.20 4.29
C ALA A 15 -0.09 -16.13 4.36
N ASP A 16 0.44 -15.39 5.32
CA ASP A 16 1.88 -15.25 5.55
C ASP A 16 2.15 -14.82 7.01
N SER A 17 3.24 -15.30 7.60
CA SER A 17 3.56 -15.02 9.01
C SER A 17 3.98 -13.57 9.26
N ARG A 18 4.67 -12.92 8.30
CA ARG A 18 5.02 -11.50 8.40
C ARG A 18 3.78 -10.62 8.21
N LEU A 19 2.91 -10.98 7.26
CA LEU A 19 1.64 -10.28 7.07
C LEU A 19 0.77 -10.37 8.33
N LYS A 20 0.68 -11.54 8.96
CA LYS A 20 0.01 -11.71 10.26
C LYS A 20 0.59 -10.74 11.31
N ARG A 21 1.91 -10.68 11.45
CA ARG A 21 2.56 -9.81 12.43
C ARG A 21 2.27 -8.32 12.18
N ALA A 22 2.34 -7.89 10.92
CA ALA A 22 2.01 -6.52 10.53
C ALA A 22 0.54 -6.18 10.84
N LEU A 23 -0.37 -7.11 10.55
CA LEU A 23 -1.80 -6.95 10.82
C LEU A 23 -2.14 -6.93 12.32
N GLU A 24 -1.51 -7.79 13.12
CA GLU A 24 -1.63 -7.77 14.57
C GLU A 24 -1.17 -6.42 15.15
N TYR A 25 -0.07 -5.86 14.64
CA TYR A 25 0.41 -4.55 15.05
C TYR A 25 -0.59 -3.44 14.70
N LEU A 26 -1.07 -3.40 13.44
CA LEU A 26 -2.04 -2.39 12.99
C LEU A 26 -3.35 -2.47 13.77
N ALA A 27 -3.81 -3.67 14.13
CA ALA A 27 -5.05 -3.86 14.89
C ALA A 27 -4.93 -3.46 16.38
N ALA A 28 -3.72 -3.48 16.93
CA ALA A 28 -3.45 -3.14 18.33
C ALA A 28 -3.06 -1.67 18.54
N ALA A 29 -2.52 -1.02 17.51
CA ALA A 29 -2.05 0.36 17.57
C ALA A 29 -3.21 1.37 17.51
N ASP A 30 -3.09 2.47 18.27
CA ASP A 30 -3.96 3.64 18.08
C ASP A 30 -3.42 4.50 16.92
N LEU A 31 -3.88 4.20 15.71
CA LEU A 31 -3.36 4.81 14.48
C LEU A 31 -3.54 6.34 14.43
N ASN A 32 -4.53 6.89 15.15
CA ASN A 32 -4.80 8.33 15.18
C ASN A 32 -3.76 9.12 15.99
N THR A 33 -2.89 8.44 16.72
CA THR A 33 -1.84 9.05 17.55
C THR A 33 -0.45 9.00 16.91
N LEU A 34 -0.35 8.40 15.72
CA LEU A 34 0.91 8.24 15.02
C LEU A 34 1.29 9.52 14.29
N GLU A 35 2.50 9.99 14.52
CA GLU A 35 3.10 11.12 13.79
C GLU A 35 3.68 10.64 12.45
N PRO A 36 3.79 11.52 11.43
CA PRO A 36 4.45 11.19 10.18
C PRO A 36 5.89 10.69 10.40
N GLY A 37 6.24 9.55 9.80
CA GLY A 37 7.56 8.95 9.99
C GLY A 37 7.63 7.46 9.65
N ARG A 38 8.81 6.87 9.93
CA ARG A 38 9.06 5.43 9.77
C ARG A 38 9.08 4.77 11.14
N TYR A 39 8.29 3.70 11.28
CA TYR A 39 8.20 2.87 12.48
C TYR A 39 8.66 1.46 12.15
N GLU A 40 9.70 0.99 12.83
CA GLU A 40 10.18 -0.38 12.68
C GLU A 40 9.41 -1.30 13.61
N ILE A 41 8.71 -2.28 13.05
CA ILE A 41 7.95 -3.28 13.80
C ILE A 41 8.85 -4.49 14.05
N GLU A 42 9.59 -4.91 13.02
CA GLU A 42 10.58 -5.98 13.07
C GLU A 42 11.81 -5.60 12.22
N GLY A 43 12.59 -4.64 12.71
CA GLY A 43 13.74 -4.08 12.01
C GLY A 43 13.39 -3.58 10.60
N ALA A 44 14.17 -4.03 9.61
CA ALA A 44 13.93 -3.71 8.20
C ALA A 44 12.91 -4.62 7.51
N GLU A 45 12.56 -5.77 8.09
CA GLU A 45 11.70 -6.78 7.44
C GLU A 45 10.22 -6.40 7.51
N ILE A 46 9.80 -5.75 8.59
CA ILE A 46 8.44 -5.26 8.78
C ILE A 46 8.51 -3.85 9.36
N PHE A 47 8.04 -2.89 8.58
CA PHE A 47 7.99 -1.49 8.99
C PHE A 47 6.72 -0.84 8.45
N MET A 48 6.33 0.26 9.09
CA MET A 48 5.24 1.11 8.68
C MET A 48 5.78 2.50 8.37
N LYS A 49 5.30 3.10 7.27
CA LYS A 49 5.54 4.50 6.95
C LYS A 49 4.21 5.25 7.12
N VAL A 50 4.18 6.23 8.02
CA VAL A 50 3.05 7.13 8.22
C VAL A 50 3.34 8.41 7.43
N THR A 51 2.40 8.80 6.58
CA THR A 51 2.54 9.95 5.69
C THR A 51 1.28 10.80 5.75
N GLU A 52 1.45 12.11 5.81
CA GLU A 52 0.37 13.10 5.72
C GLU A 52 0.59 13.99 4.50
N GLY A 53 -0.47 14.34 3.78
CA GLY A 53 -0.39 15.21 2.61
C GLY A 53 -1.67 15.19 1.77
N GLU A 54 -1.71 16.05 0.75
CA GLU A 54 -2.79 16.07 -0.23
C GLU A 54 -2.67 14.91 -1.22
N LEU A 55 -3.81 14.35 -1.62
CA LEU A 55 -3.86 13.32 -2.66
C LEU A 55 -3.47 13.89 -4.01
N LYS A 56 -2.76 13.09 -4.82
CA LYS A 56 -2.40 13.49 -6.17
C LYS A 56 -3.63 13.46 -7.07
N ARG A 57 -3.60 14.28 -8.12
CA ARG A 57 -4.54 14.12 -9.22
C ARG A 57 -4.20 12.86 -10.01
N GLU A 58 -5.21 12.22 -10.60
CA GLU A 58 -5.03 10.99 -11.41
C GLU A 58 -3.97 11.19 -12.51
N GLU A 59 -3.90 12.38 -13.09
CA GLU A 59 -2.94 12.76 -14.14
C GLU A 59 -1.49 12.85 -13.65
N GLU A 60 -1.30 13.12 -12.36
CA GLU A 60 0.00 13.29 -11.71
C GLU A 60 0.49 11.98 -11.07
N ALA A 61 -0.44 11.05 -10.82
CA ALA A 61 -0.18 9.77 -10.20
C ALA A 61 0.48 8.78 -11.18
N SER A 62 1.49 8.06 -10.70
CA SER A 62 2.20 7.03 -11.46
C SER A 62 2.03 5.68 -10.79
N LEU A 63 1.81 4.63 -11.59
CA LEU A 63 1.81 3.26 -11.08
C LEU A 63 3.21 2.90 -10.60
N GLU A 64 3.34 2.43 -9.37
CA GLU A 64 4.59 1.95 -8.78
C GLU A 64 4.47 0.47 -8.41
N VAL A 65 5.58 -0.26 -8.48
CA VAL A 65 5.63 -1.69 -8.14
C VAL A 65 6.83 -2.02 -7.28
N HIS A 66 6.61 -2.94 -6.34
CA HIS A 66 7.59 -3.50 -5.41
C HIS A 66 7.86 -4.99 -5.68
N ASP A 67 9.11 -5.43 -5.52
CA ASP A 67 9.54 -6.81 -5.76
C ASP A 67 9.81 -7.58 -4.46
N LYS A 68 10.25 -6.90 -3.41
CA LYS A 68 10.58 -7.48 -2.10
C LYS A 68 9.44 -7.34 -1.10
N TYR A 69 8.78 -6.18 -1.05
CA TYR A 69 7.78 -5.87 -0.03
C TYR A 69 6.33 -6.06 -0.51
N ILE A 70 5.47 -6.31 0.47
CA ILE A 70 4.01 -6.33 0.37
C ILE A 70 3.52 -5.05 1.01
N ASP A 71 2.70 -4.27 0.31
CA ASP A 71 2.12 -3.07 0.89
C ASP A 71 0.78 -3.37 1.56
N VAL A 72 0.65 -2.97 2.81
CA VAL A 72 -0.62 -2.87 3.51
C VAL A 72 -0.90 -1.39 3.71
N GLN A 73 -1.86 -0.86 2.97
CA GLN A 73 -2.20 0.56 3.00
C GLN A 73 -3.53 0.76 3.72
N VAL A 74 -3.55 1.69 4.67
CA VAL A 74 -4.71 1.99 5.50
C VAL A 74 -4.91 3.51 5.49
N LEU A 75 -6.11 3.96 5.16
CA LEU A 75 -6.47 5.36 5.31
C LEU A 75 -6.76 5.62 6.80
N ILE A 76 -5.83 6.29 7.48
CA ILE A 76 -5.93 6.62 8.91
C ILE A 76 -6.94 7.75 9.12
N ALA A 77 -6.82 8.83 8.34
CA ALA A 77 -7.68 10.02 8.42
C ALA A 77 -7.96 10.56 7.01
N GLY A 78 -9.18 11.06 6.80
CA GLY A 78 -9.66 11.55 5.50
C GLY A 78 -11.03 10.97 5.15
N GLU A 79 -11.69 11.55 4.14
CA GLU A 79 -13.01 11.08 3.69
C GLU A 79 -12.91 9.92 2.70
N VAL A 80 -12.14 10.10 1.62
CA VAL A 80 -11.96 9.11 0.57
C VAL A 80 -10.57 9.23 -0.04
N GLU A 81 -9.88 8.11 -0.16
CA GLU A 81 -8.69 7.96 -0.99
C GLU A 81 -9.00 7.06 -2.18
N THR A 82 -8.56 7.45 -3.39
CA THR A 82 -8.74 6.62 -4.58
C THR A 82 -7.41 6.00 -4.95
N MET A 83 -7.38 4.67 -5.01
CA MET A 83 -6.20 3.96 -5.46
C MET A 83 -6.44 3.34 -6.82
N GLY A 84 -5.55 3.66 -7.75
CA GLY A 84 -5.51 2.99 -9.05
C GLY A 84 -4.61 1.77 -8.98
N TRP A 85 -5.02 0.65 -9.57
CA TRP A 85 -4.17 -0.52 -9.67
C TRP A 85 -4.26 -1.17 -11.04
N ARG A 86 -3.24 -1.95 -11.37
CA ARG A 86 -3.24 -2.83 -12.53
C ARG A 86 -2.40 -4.06 -12.25
N GLU A 87 -2.75 -5.17 -12.87
CA GLU A 87 -1.90 -6.35 -12.82
C GLU A 87 -0.56 -6.11 -13.52
N ARG A 88 0.53 -6.52 -12.88
CA ARG A 88 1.90 -6.30 -13.38
C ARG A 88 2.15 -6.82 -14.80
N ARG A 89 1.55 -7.94 -15.21
CA ARG A 89 1.76 -8.48 -16.58
C ARG A 89 1.24 -7.55 -17.68
N GLU A 90 0.34 -6.63 -17.32
CA GLU A 90 -0.23 -5.63 -18.22
C GLU A 90 0.57 -4.31 -18.19
N CYS A 91 1.42 -4.11 -17.20
CA CYS A 91 2.27 -2.93 -17.06
C CYS A 91 3.60 -3.11 -17.82
N ARG A 92 3.54 -2.99 -19.14
CA ARG A 92 4.68 -3.28 -20.03
C ARG A 92 5.64 -2.13 -20.27
N VAL A 93 5.29 -0.91 -19.86
CA VAL A 93 6.08 0.30 -20.15
C VAL A 93 6.64 0.88 -18.85
N PRO A 94 7.92 0.59 -18.51
CA PRO A 94 8.58 1.17 -17.34
C PRO A 94 8.94 2.64 -17.56
N ARG A 95 8.84 3.44 -16.48
CA ARG A 95 9.34 4.81 -16.41
C ARG A 95 10.63 4.83 -15.59
N GLY A 96 11.75 4.57 -16.28
CA GLY A 96 13.07 4.53 -15.65
C GLY A 96 13.46 3.15 -15.12
N PRO A 97 14.67 3.04 -14.53
CA PRO A 97 15.19 1.80 -13.95
C PRO A 97 14.44 1.41 -12.67
N PHE A 98 14.69 0.20 -12.18
CA PHE A 98 14.26 -0.20 -10.83
C PHE A 98 15.30 0.27 -9.82
N ASP A 99 14.82 0.89 -8.75
CA ASP A 99 15.63 1.22 -7.59
C ASP A 99 15.61 0.04 -6.62
N ALA A 100 16.76 -0.60 -6.43
CA ALA A 100 16.87 -1.78 -5.58
C ALA A 100 16.96 -1.45 -4.08
N GLU A 101 17.32 -0.21 -3.72
CA GLU A 101 17.40 0.26 -2.34
C GLU A 101 16.00 0.57 -1.82
N GLU A 102 15.22 1.34 -2.60
CA GLU A 102 13.84 1.69 -2.27
C GLU A 102 12.80 0.63 -2.71
N ASP A 103 13.26 -0.45 -3.35
CA ASP A 103 12.44 -1.56 -3.88
C ASP A 103 11.32 -1.08 -4.83
N ILE A 104 11.56 -0.03 -5.63
CA ILE A 104 10.50 0.64 -6.40
C ILE A 104 10.84 0.80 -7.88
N ARG A 105 9.82 0.69 -8.72
CA ARG A 105 9.85 1.16 -10.11
C ARG A 105 8.53 1.79 -10.51
N PHE A 106 8.61 2.92 -11.18
CA PHE A 106 7.45 3.58 -11.79
C PHE A 106 7.13 3.01 -13.17
N LEU A 107 5.84 3.00 -13.52
CA LEU A 107 5.25 2.44 -14.72
C LEU A 107 4.33 3.49 -15.35
N GLN A 108 4.15 3.44 -16.67
CA GLN A 108 3.25 4.36 -17.35
C GLN A 108 1.80 4.13 -16.93
N THR A 109 1.14 5.20 -16.49
CA THR A 109 -0.29 5.22 -16.17
C THR A 109 -1.10 5.17 -17.47
N GLY A 110 -1.57 3.99 -17.86
CA GLY A 110 -2.74 3.87 -18.76
C GLY A 110 -4.02 3.76 -17.94
N ARG A 111 -5.20 3.49 -18.53
CA ARG A 111 -6.48 3.23 -17.81
C ARG A 111 -6.39 2.21 -16.66
N SER A 112 -6.13 2.65 -15.44
CA SER A 112 -6.12 1.81 -14.23
C SER A 112 -7.55 1.54 -13.76
N PHE A 113 -7.75 0.45 -13.01
CA PHE A 113 -8.97 0.29 -12.24
C PHE A 113 -8.84 1.12 -10.97
N SER A 114 -9.85 1.91 -10.63
CA SER A 114 -9.90 2.70 -9.41
C SER A 114 -10.84 2.06 -8.39
N SER A 115 -10.43 2.08 -7.13
CA SER A 115 -11.29 1.79 -5.99
C SER A 115 -11.22 2.93 -4.99
N GLY A 116 -12.39 3.39 -4.53
CA GLY A 116 -12.48 4.37 -3.45
C GLY A 116 -12.43 3.68 -2.08
N SER A 117 -11.64 4.24 -1.18
CA SER A 117 -11.37 3.78 0.18
C SER A 117 -11.82 4.85 1.16
N GLY A 118 -12.84 4.58 1.98
CA GLY A 118 -13.29 5.47 3.07
C GLY A 118 -12.52 5.25 4.38
N PRO A 119 -12.78 6.01 5.45
CA PRO A 119 -12.19 5.74 6.77
C PRO A 119 -12.51 4.30 7.23
N ASP A 120 -11.53 3.63 7.86
CA ASP A 120 -11.50 2.18 8.21
C ASP A 120 -11.33 1.18 7.05
N SER A 121 -11.16 1.65 5.81
CA SER A 121 -10.80 0.78 4.69
C SER A 121 -9.30 0.53 4.60
N SER A 122 -8.95 -0.70 4.27
CA SER A 122 -7.58 -1.18 4.08
C SER A 122 -7.45 -1.80 2.71
N SER A 123 -6.48 -1.33 1.92
CA SER A 123 -6.10 -1.99 0.69
C SER A 123 -4.81 -2.78 0.94
N PHE A 124 -4.81 -4.02 0.48
CA PHE A 124 -3.69 -4.93 0.57
C PHE A 124 -3.14 -5.13 -0.84
N SER A 125 -1.93 -4.64 -1.06
CA SER A 125 -1.16 -4.95 -2.26
C SER A 125 -0.32 -6.19 -2.00
N VAL A 126 -0.73 -7.33 -2.55
CA VAL A 126 0.20 -8.46 -2.69
C VAL A 126 1.42 -8.02 -3.49
N PRO A 127 2.63 -8.57 -3.21
CA PRO A 127 3.83 -8.17 -3.91
C PRO A 127 3.58 -8.40 -5.40
N ARG A 128 4.11 -7.50 -6.25
CA ARG A 128 3.84 -7.47 -7.69
C ARG A 128 2.48 -6.92 -8.13
N THR A 129 1.72 -6.18 -7.31
CA THR A 129 0.59 -5.38 -7.81
C THR A 129 0.98 -3.91 -7.93
N PRO A 130 1.13 -3.38 -9.16
CA PRO A 130 1.28 -1.96 -9.37
C PRO A 130 0.13 -1.14 -8.80
N MET A 131 0.45 -0.12 -8.00
CA MET A 131 -0.51 0.77 -7.32
C MET A 131 -0.18 2.23 -7.66
N LEU A 132 -1.17 3.12 -7.68
CA LEU A 132 -0.98 4.58 -7.70
C LEU A 132 -1.84 5.20 -6.61
N ARG A 133 -1.33 6.31 -6.08
CA ARG A 133 -1.92 7.14 -5.04
C ARG A 133 -2.02 8.58 -5.52
#